data_AF-A0A3N6F4G0-F1
#
_entry.id   AF-A0A3N6F4G0-F1
#
_cell.length_a   1.000
_cell.length_b   1.000
_cell.length_c   1.000
_cell.angle_alpha   90.00
_cell.angle_beta   90.00
_cell.angle_gamma   90.00
#
_symmetry.space_group_name_H-M   'P 1'
#
loop_
_entity.id
_entity.type
_entity.pdbx_description
1 polymer ?
#
loop_
_entity_poly.entity_id
_entity_poly.type
_entity_poly.pdbx_seq_one_letter_code
_entity_poly.pdbx_strand_id
1 'polypeptide(L)'
;MGIGAALAVLPAWWALRQVTNEAKRDWRTDTAPLERAFPLLGVLTDAKWVSSRDNDRDVPSPELVISGFARLAPGKLAELAAAHAFVSAEPADDFSSWFEKPLRGEGPENPQWIRSPGLDRDGNGYSTNLWFDRRSDTVRFRALNPYG
;
A
#
# COMPACT_ATOMS: atom_id res chain seq x y z
N MET A 1 57.78 0.50 23.91
CA MET A 1 57.36 0.12 22.55
C MET A 1 56.14 -0.78 22.72
N GLY A 2 54.90 -0.27 22.69
CA GLY A 2 54.14 0.02 21.45
C GLY A 2 53.63 -1.31 20.90
N ILE A 3 52.35 -1.58 20.63
CA ILE A 3 51.26 -0.78 20.07
C ILE A 3 49.93 -1.44 20.51
N GLY A 4 48.91 -0.63 20.82
CA GLY A 4 47.56 -1.10 21.13
C GLY A 4 46.75 -1.57 19.91
N ALA A 5 45.72 -2.38 20.16
CA ALA A 5 44.61 -2.57 19.26
C ALA A 5 43.34 -2.78 20.10
N ALA A 6 42.64 -1.69 20.37
CA ALA A 6 41.27 -1.73 20.87
C ALA A 6 40.37 -2.26 19.75
N LEU A 7 39.89 -3.49 19.90
CA LEU A 7 38.83 -4.02 19.04
C LEU A 7 37.51 -3.40 19.51
N ALA A 8 37.06 -2.41 18.76
CA ALA A 8 35.70 -1.90 18.83
C ALA A 8 34.73 -3.01 18.35
N VAL A 9 34.03 -3.64 19.29
CA VAL A 9 32.90 -4.51 18.96
C VAL A 9 31.67 -3.63 18.81
N LEU A 10 31.39 -3.21 17.58
CA LEU A 10 30.13 -2.55 17.25
C LEU A 10 28.98 -3.57 17.34
N PRO A 11 27.83 -3.23 17.96
CA PRO A 11 26.71 -4.15 18.09
C PRO A 11 26.06 -4.41 16.72
N ALA A 12 26.18 -5.66 16.27
CA ALA A 12 25.59 -6.19 15.04
C ALA A 12 24.06 -6.38 15.16
N TRP A 13 23.32 -5.31 15.43
CA TRP A 13 21.86 -5.37 15.65
C TRP A 13 20.98 -4.71 14.58
N TRP A 14 21.54 -4.36 13.42
CA TRP A 14 20.77 -3.74 12.33
C TRP A 14 20.76 -4.48 10.99
N ALA A 15 21.24 -5.74 10.93
CA ALA A 15 21.31 -6.48 9.67
C ALA A 15 20.71 -7.91 9.74
N LEU A 16 19.62 -8.09 10.49
CA LEU A 16 18.85 -9.34 10.45
C LEU A 16 17.36 -9.08 10.28
N ARG A 17 17.01 -8.52 9.11
CA ARG A 17 15.61 -8.45 8.64
C ARG A 17 15.44 -8.91 7.18
N GLN A 18 16.42 -9.67 6.68
CA GLN A 18 16.30 -10.37 5.41
C GLN A 18 16.37 -11.87 5.67
N VAL A 19 15.50 -12.61 4.99
CA VAL A 19 15.50 -14.07 4.86
C VAL A 19 14.88 -14.84 6.03
N THR A 20 13.57 -14.66 6.23
CA THR A 20 12.73 -15.78 6.66
C THR A 20 11.49 -15.86 5.76
N ASN A 21 11.45 -16.89 4.92
CA ASN A 21 10.37 -17.33 4.04
C ASN A 21 9.99 -16.41 2.86
N GLU A 22 10.83 -16.41 1.82
CA GLU A 22 10.37 -16.19 0.44
C GLU A 22 9.64 -17.43 -0.08
N ALA A 23 8.50 -17.76 0.53
CA ALA A 23 7.40 -18.20 -0.32
C ALA A 23 7.13 -16.98 -1.20
N LYS A 24 7.42 -17.09 -2.50
CA LYS A 24 7.26 -16.05 -3.53
C LYS A 24 6.01 -15.21 -3.23
N ARG A 25 6.18 -14.06 -2.58
CA ARG A 25 5.05 -13.18 -2.27
C ARG A 25 4.71 -12.53 -3.60
N ASP A 26 3.58 -12.90 -4.18
CA ASP A 26 3.13 -12.40 -5.48
C ASP A 26 2.58 -10.95 -5.39
N TRP A 27 3.04 -10.19 -4.39
CA TRP A 27 2.74 -8.78 -4.18
C TRP A 27 4.01 -8.01 -3.86
N ARG A 28 4.00 -6.75 -4.27
CA ARG A 28 5.04 -5.76 -4.04
C ARG A 28 4.89 -5.12 -2.67
N THR A 29 6.01 -4.62 -2.14
CA THR A 29 6.07 -3.96 -0.83
C THR A 29 6.73 -2.58 -0.86
N ASP A 30 7.25 -2.16 -2.02
CA ASP A 30 7.82 -0.84 -2.20
C ASP A 30 6.73 0.25 -2.19
N THR A 31 7.01 1.40 -1.58
CA THR A 31 6.03 2.47 -1.38
C THR A 31 6.17 3.60 -2.39
N ALA A 32 7.35 3.83 -2.95
CA ALA A 32 7.62 4.96 -3.83
C ALA A 32 6.66 5.07 -5.04
N PRO A 33 6.24 3.97 -5.71
CA PRO A 33 5.23 4.07 -6.76
C PRO A 33 3.86 4.50 -6.24
N LEU A 34 3.48 4.03 -5.04
CA LEU A 34 2.21 4.38 -4.40
C LEU A 34 2.20 5.84 -3.95
N GLU A 35 3.28 6.33 -3.37
CA GLU A 35 3.41 7.73 -2.95
C GLU A 35 3.35 8.69 -4.15
N ARG A 36 3.88 8.25 -5.30
CA ARG A 36 3.74 8.99 -6.56
C ARG A 36 2.31 8.95 -7.11
N ALA A 37 1.65 7.79 -7.05
CA ALA A 37 0.27 7.62 -7.49
C ALA A 37 -0.73 8.39 -6.61
N PHE A 38 -0.46 8.46 -5.31
CA PHE A 38 -1.36 8.99 -4.29
C PHE A 38 -0.66 10.04 -3.42
N PRO A 39 -0.23 11.18 -3.99
CA PRO A 39 0.57 12.17 -3.25
C PRO A 39 -0.15 12.73 -2.02
N LEU A 40 -1.49 12.75 -2.03
CA LEU A 40 -2.31 13.19 -0.91
C LEU A 40 -2.18 12.31 0.35
N LEU A 41 -1.81 11.03 0.18
CA LEU A 41 -1.60 10.10 1.28
C LEU A 41 -0.26 10.33 2.00
N GLY A 42 0.66 11.05 1.36
CA GLY A 42 1.99 11.30 1.90
C GLY A 42 2.84 10.02 1.97
N VAL A 43 3.68 9.93 2.98
CA VAL A 43 4.58 8.79 3.21
C VAL A 43 3.77 7.55 3.61
N LEU A 44 4.07 6.42 2.98
CA LEU A 44 3.40 5.15 3.20
C LEU A 44 4.35 4.13 3.84
N THR A 45 3.78 3.20 4.59
CA THR A 45 4.50 2.08 5.24
C THR A 45 3.72 0.78 5.09
N ASP A 46 4.35 -0.36 5.39
CA ASP A 46 3.70 -1.69 5.42
C ASP A 46 2.89 -2.01 4.15
N ALA A 47 3.38 -1.56 2.98
CA ALA A 47 2.65 -1.72 1.74
C ALA A 47 2.60 -3.18 1.28
N LYS A 48 1.45 -3.56 0.74
CA LYS A 48 1.22 -4.82 0.02
C LYS A 48 0.35 -4.52 -1.18
N TRP A 49 0.89 -4.62 -2.38
CA TRP A 49 0.15 -4.22 -3.58
C TRP A 49 0.54 -5.01 -4.80
N VAL A 50 -0.34 -5.03 -5.78
CA VAL A 50 -0.14 -5.67 -7.07
C VAL A 50 -0.49 -4.69 -8.17
N SER A 51 0.07 -4.92 -9.34
CA SER A 51 -0.38 -4.31 -10.58
C SER A 51 -0.90 -5.35 -11.57
N SER A 52 -1.71 -4.90 -12.52
CA SER A 52 -2.14 -5.72 -13.67
C SER A 52 -0.95 -6.26 -14.50
N ARG A 53 0.27 -5.76 -14.28
CA ARG A 53 1.51 -6.17 -14.95
C ARG A 53 2.35 -7.18 -14.17
N ASP A 54 2.02 -7.45 -12.91
CA ASP A 54 2.86 -8.30 -12.03
C ASP A 54 2.62 -9.80 -12.20
N ASN A 55 1.46 -10.20 -12.70
CA ASN A 55 1.18 -11.60 -13.00
C ASN A 55 1.18 -11.87 -14.52
N ASP A 56 1.85 -12.95 -14.92
CA ASP A 56 1.97 -13.49 -16.29
C ASP A 56 0.61 -13.84 -16.91
N ARG A 57 0.35 -13.77 -18.21
CA ARG A 57 1.04 -13.18 -19.37
C ARG A 57 0.15 -13.13 -20.64
N ASP A 58 -1.08 -13.65 -20.58
CA ASP A 58 -1.90 -13.89 -21.77
C ASP A 58 -2.84 -12.75 -22.16
N VAL A 59 -3.06 -11.78 -21.26
CA VAL A 59 -3.77 -10.53 -21.60
C VAL A 59 -3.09 -9.36 -20.90
N PRO A 60 -2.10 -8.71 -21.53
CA PRO A 60 -1.65 -7.41 -21.04
C PRO A 60 -2.86 -6.47 -21.05
N SER A 61 -3.28 -6.02 -19.87
CA SER A 61 -4.27 -4.95 -19.83
C SER A 61 -3.60 -3.70 -20.40
N PRO A 62 -4.17 -3.04 -21.42
CA PRO A 62 -3.58 -1.83 -21.98
C PRO A 62 -3.48 -0.73 -20.92
N GLU A 63 -4.36 -0.78 -19.91
CA GLU A 63 -4.42 0.14 -18.80
C GLU A 63 -3.72 -0.44 -17.56
N LEU A 64 -2.91 0.38 -16.90
CA LEU A 64 -2.23 -0.01 -15.68
C LEU A 64 -3.22 0.08 -14.52
N VAL A 65 -3.49 -1.03 -13.86
CA VAL A 65 -4.24 -1.04 -12.60
C VAL A 65 -3.28 -1.32 -11.47
N ILE A 66 -3.37 -0.55 -10.38
CA ILE A 66 -2.67 -0.78 -9.12
C ILE A 66 -3.71 -0.97 -8.03
N SER A 67 -3.55 -2.01 -7.21
CA SER A 67 -4.48 -2.36 -6.15
C SER A 67 -3.73 -2.87 -4.95
N GLY A 68 -4.20 -2.59 -3.73
CA GLY A 68 -3.47 -2.99 -2.54
C GLY A 68 -3.88 -2.32 -1.26
N PHE A 69 -2.99 -2.52 -0.28
CA PHE A 69 -3.03 -1.94 1.04
C PHE A 69 -1.72 -1.21 1.32
N ALA A 70 -1.80 -0.15 2.10
CA ALA A 70 -0.66 0.47 2.76
C ALA A 70 -1.10 1.07 4.09
N ARG A 71 -0.16 1.31 4.99
CA ARG A 71 -0.39 2.05 6.21
C ARG A 71 0.02 3.50 6.05
N LEU A 72 -0.88 4.40 6.44
CA LEU A 72 -0.61 5.83 6.49
C LEU A 72 0.33 6.17 7.64
N ALA A 73 1.08 7.27 7.49
CA ALA A 73 1.80 7.85 8.62
C ALA A 73 0.83 8.18 9.78
N PRO A 74 1.25 8.01 11.05
CA PRO A 74 0.41 8.32 12.19
C PRO A 74 -0.18 9.74 12.12
N GLY A 75 -1.48 9.87 12.37
CA GLY A 75 -2.19 11.15 12.33
C GLY A 75 -2.61 11.63 10.94
N LYS A 76 -2.11 11.01 9.86
CA LYS A 76 -2.49 11.41 8.49
C LYS A 76 -3.96 11.18 8.18
N LEU A 77 -4.55 10.09 8.69
CA LEU A 77 -5.99 9.86 8.53
C LEU A 77 -6.82 10.94 9.23
N ALA A 78 -6.39 11.40 10.41
CA ALA A 78 -7.05 12.49 11.13
C ALA A 78 -6.94 13.83 10.38
N GLU A 79 -5.78 14.13 9.80
CA GLU A 79 -5.58 15.30 8.93
C GLU A 79 -6.53 15.27 7.73
N LEU A 80 -6.63 14.13 7.04
CA LEU A 80 -7.55 13.96 5.91
C LEU A 80 -9.02 14.11 6.37
N ALA A 81 -9.37 13.54 7.51
CA ALA A 81 -10.72 13.62 8.07
C ALA A 81 -11.11 15.04 8.54
N ALA A 82 -10.14 15.89 8.86
CA ALA A 82 -10.40 17.30 9.14
C ALA A 82 -10.65 18.11 7.86
N ALA A 83 -10.05 17.70 6.73
CA ALA A 83 -10.15 18.41 5.46
C ALA A 83 -11.31 17.91 4.57
N HIS A 84 -11.75 16.67 4.74
CA HIS A 84 -12.75 16.03 3.87
C HIS A 84 -13.86 15.36 4.67
N ALA A 85 -15.06 15.33 4.10
CA ALA A 85 -16.17 14.57 4.66
C ALA A 85 -15.95 13.07 4.43
N PHE A 86 -16.06 12.27 5.49
CA PHE A 86 -15.99 10.81 5.44
C PHE A 86 -17.34 10.19 5.78
N VAL A 87 -17.66 9.12 5.07
CA VAL A 87 -18.83 8.27 5.32
C VAL A 87 -18.38 6.85 5.61
N SER A 88 -19.15 6.13 6.42
CA SER A 88 -18.96 4.69 6.59
C SER A 88 -19.29 4.00 5.27
N ALA A 89 -18.33 3.29 4.70
CA ALA A 89 -18.50 2.61 3.43
C ALA A 89 -17.50 1.46 3.33
N GLU A 90 -18.03 0.26 3.14
CA GLU A 90 -17.22 -0.92 2.85
C GLU A 90 -16.61 -0.82 1.43
N PRO A 91 -15.43 -1.42 1.22
CA PRO A 91 -14.93 -1.69 -0.12
C PRO A 91 -15.94 -2.47 -0.95
N ALA A 92 -16.13 -2.06 -2.21
CA ALA A 92 -17.16 -2.62 -3.08
C ALA A 92 -16.90 -4.09 -3.49
N ASP A 93 -15.65 -4.54 -3.39
CA ASP A 93 -15.23 -5.89 -3.75
C ASP A 93 -14.15 -6.37 -2.76
N ASP A 94 -13.87 -7.67 -2.72
CA ASP A 94 -12.70 -8.24 -2.02
C ASP A 94 -11.67 -8.72 -3.05
N PHE A 95 -11.13 -7.79 -3.86
CA PHE A 95 -10.10 -8.10 -4.85
C PHE A 95 -10.56 -9.17 -5.84
N SER A 96 -11.59 -8.82 -6.59
CA SER A 96 -12.27 -9.72 -7.52
C SER A 96 -11.47 -9.96 -8.81
N SER A 97 -10.53 -9.07 -9.15
CA SER A 97 -9.74 -9.20 -10.38
C SER A 97 -8.71 -10.33 -10.26
N TRP A 98 -8.39 -10.96 -11.40
CA TRP A 98 -7.46 -12.10 -11.46
C TRP A 98 -6.07 -11.81 -10.88
N PHE A 99 -5.57 -10.59 -11.06
CA PHE A 99 -4.24 -10.17 -10.59
C PHE A 99 -4.25 -9.78 -9.11
N GLU A 100 -5.42 -9.50 -8.52
CA GLU A 100 -5.57 -9.08 -7.12
C GLU A 100 -5.71 -10.24 -6.14
N LYS A 101 -5.83 -11.48 -6.65
CA LYS A 101 -5.91 -12.71 -5.83
C LYS A 101 -4.87 -12.78 -4.70
N PRO A 102 -3.60 -12.38 -4.89
CA PRO A 102 -2.62 -12.45 -3.81
C PRO A 102 -2.92 -11.56 -2.60
N LEU A 103 -3.83 -10.57 -2.73
CA LEU A 103 -4.19 -9.65 -1.65
C LEU A 103 -5.37 -10.13 -0.79
N ARG A 104 -6.04 -11.22 -1.17
CA ARG A 104 -7.21 -11.71 -0.43
C ARG A 104 -6.80 -12.19 0.95
N GLY A 105 -7.48 -11.66 1.97
CA GLY A 105 -7.17 -11.95 3.37
C GLY A 105 -5.95 -11.20 3.92
N GLU A 106 -5.26 -10.38 3.12
CA GLU A 106 -4.09 -9.61 3.57
C GLU A 106 -4.44 -8.25 4.22
N GLY A 107 -5.74 -7.92 4.26
CA GLY A 107 -6.27 -6.71 4.87
C GLY A 107 -6.21 -6.72 6.40
N PRO A 108 -6.53 -5.58 7.04
CA PRO A 108 -6.57 -5.48 8.49
C PRO A 108 -7.68 -6.34 9.11
N GLU A 109 -7.47 -6.83 10.33
CA GLU A 109 -8.47 -7.59 11.07
C GLU A 109 -9.61 -6.70 11.58
N ASN A 110 -10.87 -7.10 11.33
CA ASN A 110 -12.08 -6.39 11.76
C ASN A 110 -12.06 -4.87 11.45
N PRO A 111 -11.94 -4.50 10.16
CA PRO A 111 -11.79 -3.11 9.76
C PRO A 111 -13.03 -2.27 10.05
N GLN A 112 -12.82 -0.98 10.25
CA GLN A 112 -13.85 0.05 10.27
C GLN A 112 -13.67 0.96 9.06
N TRP A 113 -14.14 0.48 7.91
CA TRP A 113 -13.94 1.17 6.65
C TRP A 113 -14.74 2.46 6.55
N ILE A 114 -14.03 3.51 6.20
CA ILE A 114 -14.58 4.80 5.80
C ILE A 114 -14.04 5.20 4.45
N ARG A 115 -14.82 6.02 3.77
CA ARG A 115 -14.46 6.55 2.46
C ARG A 115 -14.80 8.02 2.39
N SER A 116 -14.01 8.76 1.63
CA SER A 116 -14.34 10.13 1.25
C SER A 116 -14.44 10.21 -0.27
N PRO A 117 -15.64 10.40 -0.85
CA PRO A 117 -15.79 10.59 -2.29
C PRO A 117 -14.97 11.76 -2.84
N GLY A 118 -14.66 12.76 -2.01
CA GLY A 118 -13.80 13.89 -2.38
C GLY A 118 -12.31 13.57 -2.51
N LEU A 119 -11.88 12.39 -2.02
CA LEU A 119 -10.51 11.89 -2.17
C LEU A 119 -10.37 10.92 -3.35
N ASP A 120 -11.49 10.41 -3.85
CA ASP A 120 -11.52 9.58 -5.04
C ASP A 120 -11.31 10.43 -6.29
N ARG A 121 -10.88 9.77 -7.37
CA ARG A 121 -10.77 10.39 -8.69
C ARG A 121 -11.50 9.50 -9.69
N ASP A 122 -12.25 10.11 -10.57
CA ASP A 122 -12.86 9.41 -11.69
C ASP A 122 -12.83 10.31 -12.91
N GLY A 123 -12.48 9.74 -14.06
CA GLY A 123 -12.31 10.46 -15.31
C GLY A 123 -12.22 9.51 -16.49
N ASN A 124 -12.17 10.07 -17.70
CA ASN A 124 -12.12 9.24 -18.90
C ASN A 124 -10.79 8.49 -18.98
N GLY A 125 -10.81 7.19 -18.68
CA GLY A 125 -9.64 6.30 -18.74
C GLY A 125 -8.76 6.31 -17.49
N TYR A 126 -9.16 6.93 -16.37
CA TYR A 126 -8.45 6.82 -15.10
C TYR A 126 -9.42 6.89 -13.92
N SER A 127 -9.09 6.18 -12.84
CA SER A 127 -9.86 6.25 -11.61
C SER A 127 -9.02 5.92 -10.38
N THR A 128 -9.48 6.32 -9.22
CA THR A 128 -8.87 6.05 -7.93
C THR A 128 -9.98 5.93 -6.90
N ASN A 129 -10.00 4.80 -6.20
CA ASN A 129 -10.90 4.57 -5.08
C ASN A 129 -10.07 4.29 -3.83
N LEU A 130 -10.36 5.00 -2.75
CA LEU A 130 -9.65 4.92 -1.48
C LEU A 130 -10.61 4.60 -0.33
N TRP A 131 -10.30 3.56 0.42
CA TRP A 131 -10.98 3.21 1.66
C TRP A 131 -9.97 3.20 2.80
N PHE A 132 -10.36 3.71 3.95
CA PHE A 132 -9.49 3.90 5.09
C PHE A 132 -10.07 3.15 6.28
N ASP A 133 -9.24 2.39 6.97
CA ASP A 133 -9.61 1.75 8.22
C ASP A 133 -9.25 2.67 9.38
N ARG A 134 -10.26 3.08 10.16
CA ARG A 134 -10.08 3.93 11.34
C ARG A 134 -9.24 3.27 12.45
N ARG A 135 -9.16 1.95 12.48
CA ARG A 135 -8.52 1.23 13.59
C ARG A 135 -7.02 1.05 13.42
N SER A 136 -6.56 0.92 12.19
CA SER A 136 -5.18 0.55 11.88
C SER A 136 -4.42 1.55 11.01
N ASP A 137 -5.06 2.67 10.66
CA ASP A 137 -4.57 3.65 9.68
C ASP A 137 -4.23 3.02 8.32
N THR A 138 -4.84 1.87 8.02
CA THR A 138 -4.63 1.17 6.76
C THR A 138 -5.51 1.80 5.70
N VAL A 139 -4.90 2.17 4.57
CA VAL A 139 -5.61 2.53 3.36
C VAL A 139 -5.65 1.33 2.43
N ARG A 140 -6.84 0.97 1.96
CA ARG A 140 -7.06 0.13 0.80
C ARG A 140 -7.24 1.03 -0.42
N PHE A 141 -6.53 0.74 -1.49
CA PHE A 141 -6.60 1.51 -2.72
C PHE A 141 -6.82 0.62 -3.93
N ARG A 142 -7.49 1.18 -4.93
CA ARG A 142 -7.52 0.65 -6.30
C ARG A 142 -7.53 1.81 -7.28
N ALA A 143 -6.59 1.82 -8.21
CA ALA A 143 -6.47 2.88 -9.20
C ALA A 143 -6.21 2.34 -10.60
N LEU A 144 -6.92 2.91 -11.57
CA LEU A 144 -6.74 2.71 -13.00
C LEU A 144 -5.97 3.90 -13.56
N ASN A 145 -4.91 3.63 -14.31
CA ASN A 145 -3.98 4.62 -14.85
C ASN A 145 -3.58 5.69 -13.82
N PRO A 146 -3.00 5.28 -12.67
CA PRO A 146 -2.79 6.16 -11.51
C PRO A 146 -1.83 7.34 -11.74
N TYR A 147 -1.13 7.37 -12.87
CA TYR A 147 -0.15 8.41 -13.19
C TYR A 147 -0.66 9.46 -14.18
N GLY A 148 -1.89 9.33 -14.69
CA GLY A 148 -2.43 10.19 -15.74
C GLY A 148 -1.95 9.77 -17.12
#